data_AF-A0A519GLP9-F1
#
_entry.id   AF-A0A519GLP9-F1
#
_cell.length_a   1.000
_cell.length_b   1.000
_cell.length_c   1.000
_cell.angle_alpha   90.00
_cell.angle_beta   90.00
_cell.angle_gamma   90.00
#
_symmetry.space_group_name_H-M   'P 1'
#
loop_
_entity.id
_entity.type
_entity.pdbx_description
1 polymer ?
#
loop_
_entity_poly.entity_id
_entity_poly.type
_entity_poly.pdbx_seq_one_letter_code
_entity_poly.pdbx_strand_id
1 'polypeptide(L)'
;MEISRRNVLRSAAAVGGAAAAVPLYTSLAGSAVAGVVSPAGTTIARTYGPGPANAAGYSKIVELPGEDHTVREDLGITGAPDREDNRTPVLAFAQFSDIHVVDHQSPGRVEWLDRFEDPNDLGVVPGLLSSSYRAWEMLSAHVADAMVKSVNALK
;
A
#
# COMPACT_ATOMS: atom_id res chain seq x y z
N MET A 1 5.19 -32.51 -51.00
CA MET A 1 5.10 -31.24 -50.24
C MET A 1 6.45 -31.03 -49.57
N GLU A 2 7.30 -30.15 -50.10
CA GLU A 2 8.63 -29.92 -49.53
C GLU A 2 8.53 -29.14 -48.22
N ILE A 3 8.92 -29.78 -47.12
CA ILE A 3 9.01 -29.16 -45.80
C ILE A 3 10.33 -28.39 -45.74
N SER A 4 10.27 -27.09 -46.03
CA SER A 4 11.39 -26.16 -45.83
C SER A 4 11.33 -25.52 -44.45
N ARG A 5 12.49 -25.37 -43.80
CA ARG A 5 12.66 -24.74 -42.48
C ARG A 5 12.00 -23.35 -42.38
N ARG A 6 11.94 -22.60 -43.49
CA ARG A 6 11.24 -21.29 -43.56
C ARG A 6 9.73 -21.39 -43.44
N ASN A 7 9.12 -22.46 -43.97
CA ASN A 7 7.67 -22.64 -43.93
C ASN A 7 7.20 -23.11 -42.54
N VAL A 8 8.04 -23.82 -41.80
CA VAL A 8 7.80 -24.20 -40.40
C VAL A 8 7.81 -22.98 -39.48
N LEU A 9 8.77 -22.06 -39.65
CA LEU A 9 8.85 -20.84 -38.84
C LEU A 9 7.68 -19.87 -39.12
N ARG A 10 7.26 -19.75 -40.38
CA ARG A 10 6.10 -18.91 -40.76
C ARG A 10 4.77 -19.45 -40.23
N SER A 11 4.60 -20.76 -40.20
CA SER A 11 3.38 -21.39 -39.66
C SER A 11 3.33 -21.36 -38.13
N ALA A 12 4.47 -21.52 -37.45
CA ALA A 12 4.57 -21.39 -36.00
C ALA A 12 4.22 -19.96 -35.52
N ALA A 13 4.62 -18.91 -36.26
CA ALA A 13 4.29 -17.53 -35.92
C ALA A 13 2.78 -17.20 -36.09
N ALA A 14 2.13 -17.75 -37.12
CA ALA A 14 0.70 -17.51 -37.38
C ALA A 14 -0.23 -18.21 -36.37
N VAL A 15 0.12 -19.42 -35.93
CA VAL A 15 -0.71 -20.20 -34.99
C VAL A 15 -0.40 -19.85 -33.53
N GLY A 16 0.89 -19.64 -33.19
CA GLY A 16 1.30 -19.28 -31.83
C GLY A 16 0.97 -17.82 -31.46
N GLY A 17 1.07 -16.90 -32.42
CA GLY A 17 0.76 -15.49 -32.20
C GLY A 17 -0.73 -15.24 -31.95
N ALA A 18 -1.63 -15.89 -32.70
CA ALA A 18 -3.07 -15.71 -32.54
C ALA A 18 -3.60 -16.31 -31.23
N ALA A 19 -3.13 -17.50 -30.83
CA ALA A 19 -3.59 -18.17 -29.62
C ALA A 19 -3.09 -17.52 -28.32
N ALA A 20 -1.94 -16.84 -28.34
CA ALA A 20 -1.41 -16.09 -27.19
C ALA A 20 -1.94 -14.64 -27.14
N ALA A 21 -2.23 -14.04 -28.30
CA ALA A 21 -2.79 -12.70 -28.39
C ALA A 21 -4.23 -12.63 -27.87
N VAL A 22 -5.10 -13.57 -28.26
CA VAL A 22 -6.52 -13.56 -27.89
C VAL A 22 -6.74 -13.52 -26.36
N PRO A 23 -6.11 -14.37 -25.52
CA PRO A 23 -6.29 -14.30 -24.07
C PRO A 23 -5.71 -13.00 -23.47
N LEU A 24 -4.62 -12.47 -24.05
CA LEU A 24 -4.01 -11.23 -23.60
C LEU A 24 -4.93 -10.03 -23.85
N TYR A 25 -5.48 -9.91 -25.06
CA TYR A 25 -6.41 -8.84 -25.45
C TYR A 25 -7.73 -8.90 -24.68
N THR A 26 -8.30 -10.08 -24.42
CA THR A 26 -9.50 -10.20 -23.58
C THR A 26 -9.24 -9.87 -22.11
N SER A 27 -8.04 -10.16 -21.58
CA SER A 27 -7.70 -9.81 -20.19
C SER A 27 -7.45 -8.30 -20.02
N LEU A 28 -6.87 -7.64 -21.02
CA LEU A 28 -6.62 -6.19 -21.02
C LEU A 28 -7.90 -5.39 -21.27
N ALA A 29 -8.81 -5.89 -22.13
CA ALA A 29 -10.08 -5.23 -22.40
C ALA A 29 -11.06 -5.28 -21.22
N GLY A 30 -11.00 -6.33 -20.38
CA GLY A 30 -11.81 -6.42 -19.16
C GLY A 30 -11.37 -5.44 -18.06
N SER A 31 -10.09 -5.08 -18.02
CA SER A 31 -9.57 -4.06 -17.08
C SER A 31 -9.66 -2.63 -17.61
N ALA A 32 -10.01 -2.45 -18.89
CA ALA A 32 -10.05 -1.14 -19.54
C ALA A 32 -11.37 -0.38 -19.35
N VAL A 33 -12.40 -1.04 -18.78
CA VAL A 33 -13.72 -0.44 -18.55
C VAL A 33 -14.16 -0.75 -17.14
N ALA A 34 -13.77 0.08 -16.18
CA ALA A 34 -14.51 0.20 -14.93
C ALA A 34 -14.04 1.42 -14.14
N GLY A 35 -15.02 2.07 -13.51
CA GLY A 35 -14.84 3.00 -12.39
C GLY A 35 -14.08 2.35 -11.23
N VAL A 36 -14.43 2.64 -9.98
CA VAL A 36 -13.75 1.99 -8.85
C VAL A 36 -14.10 0.49 -8.87
N VAL A 37 -13.15 -0.36 -9.27
CA VAL A 37 -13.35 -1.81 -9.46
C VAL A 37 -13.65 -2.51 -8.14
N SER A 38 -13.03 -2.04 -7.04
CA SER A 38 -13.32 -2.49 -5.68
C SER A 38 -12.88 -1.40 -4.68
N PRO A 39 -13.81 -0.75 -3.95
CA PRO A 39 -13.43 0.23 -2.94
C PRO A 39 -12.85 -0.44 -1.68
N ALA A 40 -13.09 -1.74 -1.50
CA ALA A 40 -12.72 -2.47 -0.30
C ALA A 40 -11.21 -2.42 -0.03
N GLY A 41 -10.84 -2.09 1.21
CA GLY A 41 -9.44 -1.97 1.62
C GLY A 41 -8.77 -0.64 1.25
N THR A 42 -9.50 0.31 0.66
CA THR A 42 -8.99 1.65 0.31
C THR A 42 -9.70 2.75 1.11
N THR A 43 -9.16 3.97 1.06
CA THR A 43 -9.79 5.15 1.69
C THR A 43 -11.14 5.50 1.08
N ILE A 44 -11.46 5.02 -0.12
CA ILE A 44 -12.77 5.21 -0.76
C ILE A 44 -13.86 4.46 0.03
N ALA A 45 -13.55 3.30 0.60
CA ALA A 45 -14.53 2.55 1.40
C ALA A 45 -14.69 3.12 2.81
N ARG A 46 -13.58 3.48 3.46
CA ARG A 46 -13.55 4.00 4.84
C ARG A 46 -12.22 4.63 5.16
N THR A 47 -12.22 5.52 6.13
CA THR A 47 -11.00 6.06 6.75
C THR A 47 -10.93 5.69 8.22
N TYR A 48 -9.78 5.94 8.84
CA TYR A 48 -9.60 5.78 10.29
C TYR A 48 -9.13 7.10 10.88
N GLY A 49 -9.74 7.51 11.99
CA GLY A 49 -9.39 8.77 12.66
C GLY A 49 -9.70 8.75 14.15
N PRO A 50 -9.35 9.82 14.88
CA PRO A 50 -9.64 9.92 16.29
C PRO A 50 -11.15 10.04 16.53
N GLY A 51 -11.68 9.17 17.37
CA GLY A 51 -13.03 9.27 17.89
C GLY A 51 -13.14 10.30 19.03
N PRO A 52 -14.34 10.41 19.64
CA PRO A 52 -14.55 11.28 20.78
C PRO A 52 -13.58 10.97 21.92
N ALA A 53 -13.00 12.01 22.51
CA ALA A 53 -12.12 11.87 23.65
C ALA A 53 -12.92 11.44 24.89
N ASN A 54 -12.32 10.60 25.74
CA ASN A 54 -12.86 10.29 27.05
C ASN A 54 -12.64 11.46 28.04
N ALA A 55 -13.11 11.30 29.27
CA ALA A 55 -12.95 12.32 30.33
C ALA A 55 -11.47 12.67 30.64
N ALA A 56 -10.53 11.80 30.29
CA ALA A 56 -9.09 12.01 30.45
C ALA A 56 -8.41 12.56 29.18
N GLY A 57 -9.17 12.91 28.14
CA GLY A 57 -8.64 13.46 26.89
C GLY A 57 -8.10 12.43 25.90
N TYR A 58 -8.23 11.13 26.17
CA TYR A 58 -7.77 10.07 25.26
C TYR A 58 -8.84 9.73 24.21
N SER A 59 -8.45 9.72 22.94
CA SER A 59 -9.28 9.31 21.81
C SER A 59 -8.86 7.94 21.25
N LYS A 60 -9.83 7.04 21.08
CA LYS A 60 -9.62 5.79 20.34
C LYS A 60 -9.63 6.05 18.83
N ILE A 61 -8.92 5.23 18.06
CA ILE A 61 -9.10 5.19 16.60
C ILE A 61 -10.42 4.51 16.29
N VAL A 62 -11.25 5.12 15.45
CA VAL A 62 -12.55 4.62 14.99
C VAL A 62 -12.62 4.65 13.47
N GLU A 63 -13.52 3.86 12.91
CA GLU A 63 -13.87 3.93 11.49
C GLU A 63 -14.66 5.21 11.19
N LEU A 64 -14.31 5.84 10.09
CA LEU A 64 -14.93 7.05 9.56
C LEU A 64 -15.37 6.81 8.11
N PRO A 65 -16.28 7.64 7.56
CA PRO A 65 -16.67 7.56 6.16
C PRO A 65 -15.46 7.57 5.21
N GLY A 66 -15.63 6.96 4.04
CA GLY A 66 -14.63 7.01 2.99
C GLY A 66 -14.42 8.42 2.43
N GLU A 67 -13.28 8.62 1.78
CA GLU A 67 -12.94 9.86 1.11
C GLU A 67 -13.51 9.90 -0.32
N ASP A 68 -14.19 10.99 -0.65
CA ASP A 68 -14.68 11.25 -1.99
C ASP A 68 -13.52 11.53 -2.96
N HIS A 69 -13.52 10.86 -4.11
CA HIS A 69 -12.54 11.13 -5.15
C HIS A 69 -12.88 12.43 -5.88
N THR A 70 -12.08 13.47 -5.66
CA THR A 70 -12.29 14.80 -6.25
C THR A 70 -11.43 14.97 -7.50
N VAL A 71 -12.06 15.38 -8.61
CA VAL A 71 -11.37 15.70 -9.86
C VAL A 71 -10.71 17.08 -9.75
N ARG A 72 -9.41 17.15 -10.03
CA ARG A 72 -8.65 18.40 -10.07
C ARG A 72 -8.71 19.04 -11.45
N GLU A 73 -9.75 19.83 -11.70
CA GLU A 73 -9.94 20.56 -12.97
C GLU A 73 -9.11 21.86 -13.05
N ASP A 74 -8.56 22.31 -11.92
CA ASP A 74 -7.70 23.49 -11.82
C ASP A 74 -6.30 23.30 -12.43
N LEU A 75 -5.97 22.09 -12.89
CA LEU A 75 -4.71 21.75 -13.57
C LEU A 75 -4.70 22.08 -15.07
N GLY A 76 -5.69 22.85 -15.54
CA GLY A 76 -5.74 23.37 -16.93
C GLY A 76 -6.38 22.41 -17.94
N ILE A 77 -6.99 21.33 -17.49
CA ILE A 77 -7.75 20.38 -18.31
C ILE A 77 -9.05 20.06 -17.59
N THR A 78 -10.19 20.27 -18.27
CA THR A 78 -11.50 19.86 -17.77
C THR A 78 -11.70 18.36 -17.98
N GLY A 79 -12.22 17.67 -16.97
CA GLY A 79 -12.50 16.24 -17.08
C GLY A 79 -13.62 15.97 -18.09
N ALA A 80 -13.45 14.96 -18.95
CA ALA A 80 -14.55 14.52 -19.81
C ALA A 80 -15.73 14.00 -18.95
N PRO A 81 -16.99 14.25 -19.36
CA PRO A 81 -18.16 13.86 -18.57
C PRO A 81 -18.32 12.34 -18.44
N ASP A 82 -17.77 11.57 -19.38
CA ASP A 82 -17.78 10.10 -19.45
C ASP A 82 -16.46 9.46 -18.99
N ARG A 83 -15.59 10.24 -18.31
CA ARG A 83 -14.25 9.80 -17.91
C ARG A 83 -14.24 8.56 -17.00
N GLU A 84 -15.26 8.35 -16.18
CA GLU A 84 -15.33 7.19 -15.28
C GLU A 84 -15.52 5.89 -16.07
N ASP A 85 -16.20 5.97 -17.22
CA ASP A 85 -16.48 4.83 -18.09
C ASP A 85 -15.36 4.60 -19.11
N ASN A 86 -14.58 5.63 -19.43
CA ASN A 86 -13.59 5.62 -20.51
C ASN A 86 -12.12 5.70 -20.06
N ARG A 87 -11.84 5.80 -18.76
CA ARG A 87 -10.46 5.86 -18.26
C ARG A 87 -9.75 4.52 -18.43
N THR A 88 -8.55 4.56 -18.97
CA THR A 88 -7.64 3.40 -18.97
C THR A 88 -6.62 3.56 -17.84
N PRO A 89 -6.54 2.62 -16.88
CA PRO A 89 -5.51 2.67 -15.86
C PRO A 89 -4.12 2.49 -16.50
N VAL A 90 -3.21 3.41 -16.24
CA VAL A 90 -1.83 3.37 -16.79
C VAL A 90 -0.89 2.64 -15.84
N LEU A 91 -1.00 2.89 -14.54
CA LEU A 91 -0.10 2.34 -13.51
C LEU A 91 -0.72 2.46 -12.12
N ALA A 92 -0.44 1.49 -11.25
CA ALA A 92 -0.77 1.52 -9.83
C ALA A 92 0.49 1.26 -9.01
N PHE A 93 0.70 2.05 -7.96
CA PHE A 93 1.80 1.88 -7.01
C PHE A 93 1.24 1.73 -5.59
N ALA A 94 1.77 0.76 -4.86
CA ALA A 94 1.60 0.68 -3.41
C ALA A 94 2.93 1.08 -2.76
N GLN A 95 2.93 2.20 -2.03
CA GLN A 95 4.08 2.66 -1.28
C GLN A 95 3.89 2.34 0.20
N PHE A 96 4.89 1.74 0.82
CA PHE A 96 5.01 1.69 2.27
C PHE A 96 6.00 2.76 2.71
N SER A 97 5.57 3.70 3.55
CA SER A 97 6.42 4.71 4.17
C SER A 97 6.82 4.28 5.59
N ASP A 98 7.93 4.84 6.08
CA ASP A 98 8.38 4.75 7.48
C ASP A 98 8.52 3.33 8.06
N ILE A 99 8.88 2.35 7.21
CA ILE A 99 9.18 1.00 7.68
C ILE A 99 10.51 1.02 8.43
N HIS A 100 10.45 0.91 9.75
CA HIS A 100 11.58 0.60 10.61
C HIS A 100 11.39 -0.77 11.24
N VAL A 101 12.25 -1.71 10.90
CA VAL A 101 12.28 -3.03 11.54
C VAL A 101 13.08 -2.91 12.84
N VAL A 102 12.38 -2.95 13.97
CA VAL A 102 12.97 -2.90 15.31
C VAL A 102 12.82 -4.29 15.90
N ASP A 103 13.71 -5.19 15.50
CA ASP A 103 13.78 -6.53 16.08
C ASP A 103 14.75 -6.54 17.29
N HIS A 104 14.97 -7.73 17.86
CA HIS A 104 15.87 -7.91 19.00
C HIS A 104 17.32 -7.43 18.77
N GLN A 105 17.78 -7.31 17.51
CA GLN A 105 19.12 -6.86 17.13
C GLN A 105 19.16 -5.39 16.70
N SER A 106 18.02 -4.69 16.66
CA SER A 106 17.99 -3.31 16.20
C SER A 106 18.71 -2.37 17.19
N PRO A 107 19.67 -1.55 16.72
CA PRO A 107 20.33 -0.55 17.57
C PRO A 107 19.41 0.61 17.95
N GLY A 108 18.24 0.72 17.31
CA GLY A 108 17.20 1.69 17.67
C GLY A 108 16.37 1.29 18.89
N ARG A 109 16.67 0.15 19.51
CA ARG A 109 16.03 -0.29 20.75
C ARG A 109 16.42 0.60 21.92
N VAL A 110 15.41 1.13 22.60
CA VAL A 110 15.61 1.99 23.76
C VAL A 110 16.24 1.23 24.91
N GLU A 111 16.03 -0.09 25.06
CA GLU A 111 16.61 -0.87 26.16
C GLU A 111 18.15 -0.88 26.14
N TRP A 112 18.76 -0.65 24.97
CA TRP A 112 20.21 -0.46 24.89
C TRP A 112 20.63 0.89 25.48
N LEU A 113 19.84 1.93 25.23
CA LEU A 113 20.08 3.30 25.67
C LEU A 113 19.54 3.60 27.08
N ASP A 114 18.67 2.75 27.62
CA ASP A 114 18.00 2.91 28.93
C ASP A 114 19.02 3.00 30.07
N ARG A 115 20.17 2.34 29.95
CA ARG A 115 21.31 2.47 30.89
C ARG A 115 21.83 3.91 31.06
N PHE A 116 21.58 4.78 30.08
CA PHE A 116 21.98 6.19 30.13
C PHE A 116 20.91 7.07 30.76
N GLU A 117 19.75 6.50 31.09
CA GLU A 117 18.69 7.12 31.90
C GLU A 117 18.82 6.77 33.39
N ASP A 118 19.74 5.88 33.77
CA ASP A 118 20.04 5.62 35.17
C ASP A 118 20.60 6.90 35.85
N PRO A 119 20.27 7.14 37.13
CA PRO A 119 20.85 8.26 37.87
C PRO A 119 22.38 8.19 37.85
N ASN A 120 23.03 9.27 37.44
CA ASN A 120 24.49 9.39 37.55
C ASN A 120 24.93 9.58 39.02
N ASP A 121 26.23 9.65 39.28
CA ASP A 121 26.80 9.87 40.62
C ASP A 121 26.32 11.17 41.32
N LEU A 122 25.68 12.08 40.57
CA LEU A 122 25.09 13.33 41.07
C LEU A 122 23.57 13.22 41.26
N GLY A 123 22.97 12.05 41.05
CA GLY A 123 21.54 11.78 41.18
C GLY A 123 20.69 12.40 40.07
N VAL A 124 21.29 12.82 38.96
CA VAL A 124 20.58 13.45 37.84
C VAL A 124 20.16 12.39 36.83
N VAL A 125 18.86 12.37 36.49
CA VAL A 125 18.28 11.55 35.41
C VAL A 125 18.01 12.45 34.20
N PRO A 126 18.58 12.17 33.02
CA PRO A 126 18.38 12.98 31.82
C PRO A 126 16.91 13.09 31.37
N GLY A 127 16.12 12.02 31.58
CA GLY A 127 14.70 11.96 31.27
C GLY A 127 14.37 11.95 29.77
N LEU A 128 15.37 11.85 28.90
CA LEU A 128 15.22 11.98 27.44
C LEU A 128 14.48 10.78 26.82
N LEU A 129 14.59 9.60 27.45
CA LEU A 129 14.09 8.31 26.96
C LEU A 129 13.14 7.62 27.95
N SER A 130 12.81 8.26 29.08
CA SER A 130 12.00 7.71 30.19
C SER A 130 10.56 7.26 29.83
N SER A 131 10.12 7.44 28.58
CA SER A 131 8.81 7.00 28.07
C SER A 131 8.83 6.58 26.58
N SER A 132 10.00 6.28 26.03
CA SER A 132 10.17 6.15 24.57
C SER A 132 10.03 4.73 24.01
N TYR A 133 9.80 3.72 24.85
CA TYR A 133 9.62 2.34 24.37
C TYR A 133 8.33 1.71 24.86
N ARG A 134 7.43 1.45 23.91
CA ARG A 134 6.19 0.74 24.18
C ARG A 134 6.37 -0.74 23.88
N ALA A 135 5.72 -1.61 24.65
CA ALA A 135 5.88 -3.06 24.55
C ALA A 135 5.67 -3.63 23.12
N TRP A 136 4.93 -2.93 22.26
CA TRP A 136 4.66 -3.34 20.89
C TRP A 136 5.71 -2.88 19.86
N GLU A 137 6.69 -2.05 20.23
CA GLU A 137 7.68 -1.53 19.28
C GLU A 137 8.60 -2.63 18.72
N MET A 138 8.85 -3.71 19.47
CA MET A 138 9.54 -4.91 18.97
C MET A 138 8.74 -5.71 17.91
N LEU A 139 7.44 -5.42 17.77
CA LEU A 139 6.54 -6.15 16.88
C LEU A 139 6.45 -5.51 15.48
N SER A 140 7.32 -4.56 15.15
CA SER A 140 7.22 -3.84 13.87
C SER A 140 7.38 -4.76 12.64
N ALA A 141 8.06 -5.90 12.79
CA ALA A 141 8.09 -6.94 11.77
C ALA A 141 6.71 -7.55 11.49
N HIS A 142 5.88 -7.75 12.52
CA HIS A 142 4.51 -8.24 12.35
C HIS A 142 3.62 -7.20 11.66
N VAL A 143 3.83 -5.92 11.95
CA VAL A 143 3.14 -4.82 11.28
C VAL A 143 3.50 -4.79 9.80
N ALA A 144 4.79 -4.90 9.46
CA ALA A 144 5.25 -4.95 8.08
C ALA A 144 4.67 -6.15 7.30
N ASP A 145 4.64 -7.34 7.90
CA ASP A 145 3.99 -8.52 7.31
C ASP A 145 2.48 -8.31 7.08
N ALA A 146 1.78 -7.71 8.05
CA ALA A 146 0.36 -7.38 7.91
C ALA A 146 0.10 -6.34 6.81
N MET A 147 0.99 -5.35 6.63
CA MET A 147 0.90 -4.36 5.56
C MET A 147 1.02 -5.02 4.18
N VAL A 148 2.01 -5.90 4.00
CA VAL A 148 2.20 -6.65 2.74
C VAL A 148 1.00 -7.54 2.44
N LYS A 149 0.50 -8.28 3.44
CA LYS A 149 -0.69 -9.13 3.30
C LYS A 149 -1.93 -8.32 2.92
N SER A 150 -2.09 -7.13 3.50
CA SER A 150 -3.22 -6.25 3.20
C SER A 150 -3.19 -5.77 1.76
N VAL A 151 -2.03 -5.36 1.24
CA VAL A 151 -1.88 -4.97 -0.16
C VAL A 151 -2.10 -6.15 -1.11
N ASN A 152 -1.54 -7.32 -0.80
CA ASN A 152 -1.75 -8.54 -1.60
C ASN A 152 -3.20 -9.01 -1.63
N ALA A 153 -4.02 -8.62 -0.66
CA ALA A 153 -5.44 -8.95 -0.60
C ALA A 153 -6.32 -8.02 -1.45
N LEU A 154 -5.78 -6.88 -1.91
CA LEU A 154 -6.46 -6.01 -2.86
C LEU A 154 -6.53 -6.72 -4.22
N LYS A 155 -7.72 -6.76 -4.81
CA LYS A 155 -8.01 -7.45 -6.08
C LYS A 155 -8.31 -6.44 -7.17
#